data_AF-A0A7C2L581-F1
#
_entry.id   AF-A0A7C2L581-F1
#
_cell.length_a   1.000
_cell.length_b   1.000
_cell.length_c   1.000
_cell.angle_alpha   90.00
_cell.angle_beta   90.00
_cell.angle_gamma   90.00
#
_symmetry.space_group_name_H-M   'P 1'
#
loop_
_entity.id
_entity.type
_entity.pdbx_description
1 polymer ?
#
loop_
_entity_poly.entity_id
_entity_poly.type
_entity_poly.pdbx_seq_one_letter_code
_entity_poly.pdbx_strand_id
1 'polypeptide(L)'
;MDGRTLVLILGLWIGYALLGARSGGGSPLEIGLQPPNQCVNCHQGITTPLELSQRYYDWHLSIHKERGVTCDGCHGGDSQARTAQEAHREVFPSSDARSRVHGKNQAETCGACHSEVRTAYVSSAHHMKLSSAGLGPFCSTCHLNMANSTIRSAADIGALCSRCHGAEGGLLPPNPQLLKGAQETLLSLSRANGVLIWADRLLEAAQEKRLDVTEEVRDLEAARRLLAEAKWEWHAFRFEPVRAKADRAFAQGTKVKDRLMQKVYPGPRL
;
A
#
# COMPACT_ATOMS: atom_id res chain seq x y z
N MET A 1 33.94 -73.07 -29.92
CA MET A 1 33.38 -72.86 -28.57
C MET A 1 33.80 -71.48 -28.14
N ASP A 2 32.84 -70.56 -28.31
CA ASP A 2 32.64 -69.23 -27.73
C ASP A 2 33.74 -68.69 -26.80
N GLY A 3 34.23 -67.46 -26.94
CA GLY A 3 33.60 -66.26 -27.51
C GLY A 3 33.67 -65.16 -26.44
N ARG A 4 34.38 -64.06 -26.73
CA ARG A 4 34.19 -62.72 -26.14
C ARG A 4 35.24 -61.76 -26.70
N THR A 5 34.87 -61.04 -27.75
CA THR A 5 35.64 -59.91 -28.28
C THR A 5 34.92 -58.62 -27.86
N LEU A 6 35.64 -57.73 -27.17
CA LEU A 6 35.20 -56.39 -26.79
C LEU A 6 34.85 -55.56 -28.04
N VAL A 7 33.69 -54.91 -28.03
CA VAL A 7 33.33 -53.86 -28.99
C VAL A 7 33.35 -52.52 -28.25
N LEU A 8 34.29 -51.66 -28.62
CA LEU A 8 34.35 -50.24 -28.27
C LEU A 8 33.28 -49.49 -29.07
N ILE A 9 32.30 -48.89 -28.39
CA ILE A 9 31.36 -47.95 -29.00
C ILE A 9 31.72 -46.53 -28.53
N LEU A 10 32.37 -45.78 -29.42
CA LEU A 10 32.51 -44.32 -29.36
C LEU A 10 31.15 -43.69 -29.71
N GLY A 11 30.44 -43.18 -28.70
CA GLY A 11 29.21 -42.43 -28.88
C GLY A 11 29.49 -40.96 -29.24
N LEU A 12 29.15 -40.56 -30.46
CA LEU A 12 29.07 -39.16 -30.90
C LEU A 12 27.98 -38.42 -30.09
N TRP A 13 28.36 -37.32 -29.44
CA TRP A 13 27.42 -36.34 -28.89
C TRP A 13 26.96 -35.40 -30.01
N ILE A 14 25.74 -35.62 -30.51
CA ILE A 14 25.03 -34.69 -31.38
C ILE A 14 24.46 -33.57 -30.49
N GLY A 15 25.05 -32.39 -30.58
CA GLY A 15 24.53 -31.18 -29.94
C GLY A 15 23.27 -30.69 -30.66
N TYR A 16 22.14 -30.69 -29.97
CA TYR A 16 20.91 -30.05 -30.41
C TYR A 16 20.87 -28.62 -29.85
N ALA A 17 21.13 -27.64 -30.70
CA ALA A 17 20.90 -26.23 -30.39
C ALA A 17 19.39 -25.93 -30.55
N LEU A 18 18.65 -25.86 -29.44
CA LEU A 18 17.29 -25.33 -29.44
C LEU A 18 17.34 -23.80 -29.29
N LEU A 19 17.02 -23.11 -30.37
CA LEU A 19 16.66 -21.70 -30.41
C LEU A 19 15.36 -21.48 -29.61
N GLY A 20 15.49 -21.02 -28.38
CA GLY A 20 14.37 -20.54 -27.56
C GLY A 20 14.03 -19.10 -27.92
N ALA A 21 12.90 -18.90 -28.60
CA ALA A 21 12.29 -17.60 -28.83
C ALA A 21 11.95 -16.93 -27.49
N ARG A 22 12.43 -15.69 -27.29
CA ARG A 22 12.04 -14.85 -26.15
C ARG A 22 10.63 -14.29 -26.36
N SER A 23 9.64 -14.96 -25.79
CA SER A 23 8.34 -14.38 -25.49
C SER A 23 8.44 -13.58 -24.19
N GLY A 24 8.32 -12.26 -24.29
CA GLY A 24 8.19 -11.37 -23.13
C GLY A 24 6.82 -11.56 -22.48
N GLY A 25 6.72 -12.49 -21.54
CA GLY A 25 5.65 -12.56 -20.55
C GLY A 25 6.18 -12.04 -19.23
N GLY A 26 5.56 -10.99 -18.68
CA GLY A 26 5.87 -10.51 -17.33
C GLY A 26 5.67 -11.65 -16.33
N SER A 27 6.71 -12.00 -15.60
CA SER A 27 6.67 -13.05 -14.59
C SER A 27 5.71 -12.70 -13.45
N PRO A 28 5.02 -13.70 -12.88
CA PRO A 28 4.34 -13.54 -11.59
C PRO A 28 5.40 -13.21 -10.54
N LEU A 29 5.16 -12.14 -9.77
CA LEU A 29 5.88 -11.71 -8.56
C LEU A 29 7.03 -12.65 -8.16
N GLU A 30 8.24 -12.36 -8.64
CA GLU A 30 9.43 -12.86 -7.97
C GLU A 30 9.39 -12.29 -6.56
N ILE A 31 9.04 -13.14 -5.59
CA ILE A 31 9.33 -12.89 -4.18
C ILE A 31 10.85 -12.91 -4.10
N GLY A 32 11.48 -11.78 -4.41
CA GLY A 32 12.90 -11.59 -4.20
C GLY A 32 13.17 -11.89 -2.74
N LEU A 33 14.00 -12.91 -2.48
CA LEU A 33 14.57 -13.15 -1.16
C LEU A 33 15.15 -11.82 -0.69
N GLN A 34 14.49 -11.21 0.29
CA GLN A 34 14.96 -9.97 0.87
C GLN A 34 16.38 -10.22 1.38
N PRO A 35 17.35 -9.36 1.06
CA PRO A 35 18.69 -9.50 1.62
C PRO A 35 18.58 -9.56 3.15
N PRO A 36 19.44 -10.35 3.82
CA PRO A 36 19.35 -10.53 5.26
C PRO A 36 19.40 -9.17 5.96
N ASN A 37 18.38 -8.89 6.77
CA ASN A 37 18.28 -7.66 7.55
C ASN A 37 18.47 -8.00 9.03
N GLN A 38 19.58 -7.53 9.61
CA GLN A 38 19.93 -7.86 11.00
C GLN A 38 18.96 -7.24 12.01
N CYS A 39 18.31 -6.13 11.68
CA CYS A 39 17.25 -5.57 12.53
C CYS A 39 16.11 -6.59 12.67
N VAL A 40 15.60 -7.12 11.55
CA VAL A 40 14.54 -8.14 11.56
C VAL A 40 15.03 -9.44 12.20
N ASN A 41 16.23 -9.92 11.82
CA ASN A 41 16.76 -11.19 12.30
C ASN A 41 16.95 -11.24 13.80
N CYS A 42 17.40 -10.15 14.40
CA CYS A 42 17.58 -10.04 15.85
C CYS A 42 16.24 -9.74 16.54
N HIS A 43 15.46 -8.77 16.04
CA HIS A 43 14.23 -8.33 16.71
C HIS A 43 13.09 -9.33 16.65
N GLN A 44 13.07 -10.26 15.70
CA GLN A 44 12.08 -11.35 15.67
C GLN A 44 12.11 -12.25 16.91
N GLY A 45 13.28 -12.34 17.58
CA GLY A 45 13.48 -13.18 18.76
C GLY A 45 13.31 -12.44 20.09
N ILE A 46 13.05 -11.13 20.05
CA ILE A 46 12.90 -10.32 21.26
C ILE A 46 11.50 -10.51 21.83
N THR A 47 11.42 -10.98 23.07
CA THR A 47 10.14 -11.18 23.79
C THR A 47 9.84 -10.06 24.78
N THR A 48 10.85 -9.32 25.24
CA THR A 48 10.73 -8.19 26.16
C THR A 48 11.54 -6.97 25.70
N PRO A 49 11.06 -5.73 25.94
CA PRO A 49 9.78 -5.38 26.54
C PRO A 49 8.58 -5.72 25.63
N LEU A 50 7.39 -5.83 26.23
CA LEU A 50 6.15 -6.24 25.56
C LEU A 50 5.84 -5.34 24.35
N GLU A 51 6.04 -4.04 24.49
CA GLU A 51 5.78 -3.08 23.43
C GLU A 51 6.68 -3.33 22.22
N LEU A 52 7.96 -3.68 22.43
CA LEU A 52 8.88 -3.95 21.32
C LEU A 52 8.51 -5.23 20.58
N SER A 53 8.22 -6.31 21.30
CA SER A 53 7.82 -7.58 20.70
C SER A 53 6.48 -7.45 19.97
N GLN A 54 5.51 -6.72 20.52
CA GLN A 54 4.24 -6.43 19.85
C GLN A 54 4.43 -5.61 18.57
N ARG A 55 5.31 -4.60 18.57
CA ARG A 55 5.61 -3.76 17.39
C ARG A 55 6.26 -4.54 16.27
N TYR A 56 7.07 -5.56 16.59
CA TYR A 56 7.59 -6.48 15.58
C TYR A 56 6.44 -7.19 14.84
N TYR A 57 5.45 -7.71 15.56
CA TYR A 57 4.30 -8.39 14.94
C TYR A 57 3.37 -7.44 14.18
N ASP A 58 3.17 -6.21 14.67
CA ASP A 58 2.47 -5.16 13.92
C ASP A 58 3.08 -4.97 12.53
N TRP A 59 4.41 -4.83 12.46
CA TRP A 59 5.12 -4.71 11.20
C TRP A 59 5.07 -6.01 10.38
N HIS A 60 5.27 -7.16 11.03
CA HIS A 60 5.31 -8.46 10.35
C HIS A 60 4.01 -8.78 9.59
N LEU A 61 2.88 -8.31 10.10
CA LEU A 61 1.55 -8.47 9.50
C LEU A 61 1.15 -7.32 8.57
N SER A 62 2.05 -6.37 8.33
CA SER A 62 1.76 -5.17 7.52
C SER A 62 2.09 -5.35 6.03
N ILE A 63 1.46 -4.52 5.21
CA ILE A 63 1.81 -4.37 3.79
C ILE A 63 3.27 -3.94 3.59
N HIS A 64 3.87 -3.24 4.55
CA HIS A 64 5.28 -2.86 4.48
C HIS A 64 6.18 -4.09 4.51
N LYS A 65 5.91 -5.05 5.39
CA LYS A 65 6.62 -6.34 5.36
C LYS A 65 6.39 -7.08 4.04
N GLU A 66 5.14 -7.15 3.57
CA GLU A 66 4.82 -7.80 2.29
C GLU A 66 5.56 -7.18 1.10
N ARG A 67 5.84 -5.88 1.16
CA ARG A 67 6.58 -5.12 0.14
C ARG A 67 8.08 -5.01 0.42
N GLY A 68 8.60 -5.70 1.43
CA GLY A 68 10.05 -5.73 1.73
C GLY A 68 10.59 -4.47 2.42
N VAL A 69 9.73 -3.60 2.96
CA VAL A 69 10.16 -2.45 3.76
C VAL A 69 10.53 -2.93 5.15
N THR A 70 11.81 -2.84 5.51
CA THR A 70 12.37 -3.26 6.79
C THR A 70 12.48 -2.11 7.80
N CYS A 71 12.85 -2.41 9.05
CA CYS A 71 12.89 -1.46 10.16
C CYS A 71 13.74 -0.21 9.87
N ASP A 72 14.90 -0.41 9.24
CA ASP A 72 15.85 0.63 8.86
C ASP A 72 15.33 1.60 7.80
N GLY A 73 14.40 1.15 6.96
CA GLY A 73 13.71 2.02 6.00
C GLY A 73 12.95 3.16 6.67
N CYS A 74 12.45 2.96 7.90
CA CYS A 74 11.74 3.99 8.65
C CYS A 74 12.56 4.54 9.82
N HIS A 75 13.29 3.69 10.55
CA HIS A 75 13.99 4.06 11.78
C HIS A 75 15.47 4.44 11.56
N GLY A 76 16.05 4.11 10.41
CA GLY A 76 17.50 4.23 10.17
C GLY A 76 18.30 3.12 10.84
N GLY A 77 19.55 3.39 11.15
CA GLY A 77 20.48 2.39 11.67
C GLY A 77 21.12 1.53 10.58
N ASP A 78 21.97 0.61 11.02
CA ASP A 78 22.73 -0.28 10.13
C ASP A 78 22.12 -1.69 10.14
N SER A 79 21.48 -2.06 9.03
CA SER A 79 20.85 -3.38 8.86
C SER A 79 21.84 -4.51 8.60
N GLN A 80 23.13 -4.21 8.47
CA GLN A 80 24.22 -5.18 8.30
C GLN A 80 25.09 -5.34 9.55
N ALA A 81 24.94 -4.45 10.54
CA ALA A 81 25.66 -4.52 11.80
C ALA A 81 25.37 -5.81 12.58
N ARG A 82 26.40 -6.34 13.24
CA ARG A 82 26.31 -7.58 14.03
C ARG A 82 26.08 -7.34 15.51
N THR A 83 26.22 -6.09 15.96
CA THR A 83 26.01 -5.71 17.35
C THR A 83 24.88 -4.68 17.45
N ALA A 84 24.15 -4.71 18.58
CA ALA A 84 23.09 -3.72 18.82
C ALA A 84 23.63 -2.29 18.83
N GLN A 85 24.83 -2.07 19.39
CA GLN A 85 25.43 -0.74 19.48
C GLN A 85 25.75 -0.14 18.10
N GLU A 86 26.24 -0.95 17.17
CA GLU A 86 26.49 -0.51 15.79
C GLU A 86 25.17 -0.30 15.04
N ALA A 87 24.24 -1.28 15.12
CA ALA A 87 22.95 -1.22 14.45
C ALA A 87 22.12 0.00 14.87
N HIS A 88 22.15 0.37 16.16
CA HIS A 88 21.32 1.42 16.73
C HIS A 88 21.98 2.81 16.79
N ARG A 89 23.20 2.98 16.28
CA ARG A 89 23.93 4.26 16.38
C ARG A 89 23.14 5.48 15.87
N GLU A 90 22.31 5.29 14.84
CA GLU A 90 21.46 6.32 14.24
C GLU A 90 19.96 6.05 14.43
N VAL A 91 19.61 5.19 15.39
CA VAL A 91 18.21 4.90 15.74
C VAL A 91 17.85 5.73 16.98
N PHE A 92 17.02 6.74 16.77
CA PHE A 92 16.61 7.66 17.84
C PHE A 92 15.13 7.44 18.25
N PRO A 93 14.79 7.65 19.54
CA PRO A 93 13.39 7.67 19.99
C PRO A 93 12.54 8.64 19.16
N SER A 94 11.26 8.35 18.97
CA SER A 94 10.37 9.18 18.14
C SER A 94 10.16 10.62 18.65
N SER A 95 10.49 10.89 19.92
CA SER A 95 10.50 12.23 20.51
C SER A 95 11.76 13.04 20.19
N ASP A 96 12.83 12.41 19.73
CA ASP A 96 14.07 13.08 19.36
C ASP A 96 13.94 13.68 17.95
N ALA A 97 14.27 14.96 17.79
CA ALA A 97 14.18 15.67 16.52
C ALA A 97 15.04 15.06 15.40
N ARG A 98 16.08 14.27 15.74
CA ARG A 98 16.92 13.54 14.78
C ARG A 98 16.28 12.25 14.28
N SER A 99 15.25 11.75 14.96
CA SER A 99 14.59 10.51 14.57
C SER A 99 13.87 10.66 13.23
N ARG A 100 14.08 9.70 12.33
CA ARG A 100 13.35 9.65 11.05
C ARG A 100 11.83 9.52 11.26
N VAL A 101 11.39 8.93 12.37
CA VAL A 101 9.97 8.81 12.73
C VAL A 101 9.47 9.93 13.63
N HIS A 102 10.28 10.96 13.90
CA HIS A 102 9.82 12.16 14.60
C HIS A 102 8.71 12.85 13.81
N GLY A 103 7.70 13.40 14.48
CA GLY A 103 6.49 13.93 13.83
C GLY A 103 6.78 14.91 12.68
N LYS A 104 7.76 15.80 12.84
CA LYS A 104 8.18 16.75 11.78
C LYS A 104 8.91 16.11 10.60
N ASN A 105 9.49 14.92 10.79
CA ASN A 105 10.29 14.22 9.78
C ASN A 105 9.47 13.15 9.05
N GLN A 106 8.30 12.75 9.58
CA GLN A 106 7.50 11.67 8.99
C GLN A 106 7.05 11.96 7.56
N ALA A 107 6.77 13.22 7.20
CA ALA A 107 6.42 13.55 5.83
C ALA A 107 7.51 13.15 4.83
N GLU A 108 8.78 13.33 5.20
CA GLU A 108 9.92 12.90 4.38
C GLU A 108 10.12 11.39 4.44
N THR A 109 10.11 10.81 5.64
CA THR A 109 10.32 9.36 5.83
C THR A 109 9.27 8.53 5.11
N CYS A 110 7.99 8.86 5.25
CA CYS A 110 6.91 8.18 4.56
C CYS A 110 6.89 8.54 3.06
N GLY A 111 7.22 9.78 2.72
CA GLY A 111 7.20 10.29 1.35
C GLY A 111 8.30 9.75 0.44
N ALA A 112 9.35 9.15 0.99
CA ALA A 112 10.36 8.41 0.23
C ALA A 112 9.75 7.32 -0.66
N CYS A 113 8.63 6.73 -0.24
CA CYS A 113 7.85 5.77 -1.03
C CYS A 113 6.45 6.27 -1.38
N HIS A 114 5.83 7.11 -0.55
CA HIS A 114 4.48 7.66 -0.77
C HIS A 114 4.53 9.11 -1.25
N SER A 115 5.18 9.35 -2.39
CA SER A 115 5.55 10.70 -2.86
C SER A 115 4.35 11.62 -3.15
N GLU A 116 3.28 11.07 -3.72
CA GLU A 116 2.05 11.78 -4.07
C GLU A 116 1.25 12.12 -2.80
N VAL A 117 1.22 11.19 -1.84
CA VAL A 117 0.63 11.40 -0.52
C VAL A 117 1.38 12.48 0.24
N ARG A 118 2.72 12.45 0.25
CA ARG A 118 3.56 13.51 0.81
C ARG A 118 3.20 14.84 0.17
N THR A 119 3.17 14.91 -1.16
CA THR A 119 2.86 16.14 -1.90
C THR A 119 1.51 16.71 -1.51
N ALA A 120 0.47 15.87 -1.43
CA ALA A 120 -0.84 16.30 -0.96
C ALA A 120 -0.83 16.76 0.51
N TYR A 121 -0.22 15.98 1.40
CA TYR A 121 -0.14 16.29 2.83
C TYR A 121 0.63 17.59 3.12
N VAL A 122 1.78 17.83 2.48
CA VAL A 122 2.59 19.03 2.73
C VAL A 122 1.87 20.32 2.32
N SER A 123 0.92 20.22 1.38
CA SER A 123 0.05 21.33 0.97
C SER A 123 -1.10 21.64 1.96
N SER A 124 -1.30 20.79 2.97
CA SER A 124 -2.43 20.90 3.89
C SER A 124 -2.19 21.87 5.04
N ALA A 125 -3.30 22.36 5.62
CA ALA A 125 -3.26 23.15 6.84
C ALA A 125 -2.64 22.40 8.04
N HIS A 126 -2.82 21.08 8.10
CA HIS A 126 -2.21 20.24 9.14
C HIS A 126 -0.68 20.29 9.08
N HIS A 127 -0.09 20.11 7.91
CA HIS A 127 1.35 20.18 7.75
C HIS A 127 1.89 21.60 8.00
N MET A 128 1.18 22.64 7.52
CA MET A 128 1.59 24.03 7.77
C MET A 128 1.66 24.33 9.27
N LYS A 129 0.68 23.87 10.07
CA LYS A 129 0.67 24.07 11.52
C LYS A 129 1.71 23.21 12.26
N LEU A 130 1.92 21.97 11.82
CA LEU A 130 2.99 21.11 12.32
C LEU A 130 4.37 21.74 12.09
N SER A 131 4.60 22.28 10.88
CA SER A 131 5.89 22.87 10.49
C SER A 131 6.17 24.18 11.23
N SER A 132 5.19 25.09 11.28
CA SER A 132 5.36 26.42 11.87
C SER A 132 5.32 26.46 13.39
N ALA A 133 4.45 25.65 14.01
CA ALA A 133 4.18 25.72 15.44
C ALA A 133 4.46 24.41 16.20
N GLY A 134 4.80 23.33 15.50
CA GLY A 134 4.87 21.98 16.11
C GLY A 134 3.50 21.42 16.50
N LEU A 135 2.41 22.10 16.12
CA LEU A 135 1.04 21.78 16.49
C LEU A 135 0.31 21.29 15.25
N GLY A 136 0.26 19.98 15.02
CA GLY A 136 -0.48 19.41 13.89
C GLY A 136 -0.34 17.89 13.84
N PRO A 137 -1.33 17.18 13.27
CA PRO A 137 -1.22 15.74 13.12
C PRO A 137 -0.19 15.41 12.04
N PHE A 138 0.57 14.34 12.26
CA PHE A 138 1.50 13.73 11.31
C PHE A 138 1.02 12.33 10.91
N CYS A 139 1.76 11.63 10.06
CA CYS A 139 1.34 10.37 9.44
C CYS A 139 0.83 9.35 10.48
N SER A 140 1.62 9.07 11.52
CA SER A 140 1.25 8.11 12.56
C SER A 140 0.22 8.64 13.57
N THR A 141 -0.12 9.93 13.57
CA THR A 141 -1.28 10.43 14.33
C THR A 141 -2.58 9.82 13.83
N CYS A 142 -2.69 9.59 12.52
CA CYS A 142 -3.88 9.06 11.87
C CYS A 142 -3.75 7.58 11.47
N HIS A 143 -2.57 7.17 10.99
CA HIS A 143 -2.30 5.81 10.49
C HIS A 143 -1.71 4.86 11.54
N LEU A 144 -1.59 5.32 12.79
CA LEU A 144 -0.93 4.59 13.89
C LEU A 144 0.52 4.21 13.52
N ASN A 145 1.15 3.41 14.38
CA ASN A 145 2.55 3.02 14.23
C ASN A 145 2.68 1.70 13.44
N MET A 146 3.87 1.43 12.90
CA MET A 146 4.23 0.17 12.23
C MET A 146 3.30 -0.23 11.06
N ALA A 147 2.60 0.73 10.46
CA ALA A 147 1.66 0.51 9.37
C ALA A 147 0.58 -0.55 9.67
N ASN A 148 0.22 -0.73 10.94
CA ASN A 148 -0.76 -1.74 11.37
C ASN A 148 -2.22 -1.28 11.22
N SER A 149 -2.45 -0.03 10.81
CA SER A 149 -3.80 0.51 10.67
C SER A 149 -3.92 1.42 9.46
N THR A 150 -4.88 1.09 8.62
CA THR A 150 -5.59 2.09 7.84
C THR A 150 -6.72 2.65 8.69
N ILE A 151 -7.12 3.88 8.40
CA ILE A 151 -8.45 4.37 8.69
C ILE A 151 -9.45 3.33 8.12
N ARG A 152 -10.18 2.59 8.97
CA ARG A 152 -10.93 1.39 8.53
C ARG A 152 -12.35 1.70 8.07
N SER A 153 -12.90 2.83 8.48
CA SER A 153 -14.26 3.21 8.14
C SER A 153 -14.47 4.73 8.17
N ALA A 154 -15.58 5.18 7.59
CA ALA A 154 -16.03 6.56 7.76
C ALA A 154 -16.33 6.88 9.24
N ALA A 155 -16.79 5.91 10.04
CA ALA A 155 -17.03 6.11 11.47
C ALA A 155 -15.71 6.37 12.21
N ASP A 156 -14.66 5.60 11.89
CA ASP A 156 -13.32 5.76 12.48
C ASP A 156 -12.75 7.16 12.18
N ILE A 157 -12.98 7.69 10.98
CA ILE A 157 -12.61 9.07 10.64
C ILE A 157 -13.30 10.09 11.52
N GLY A 158 -14.61 9.96 11.69
CA GLY A 158 -15.38 10.89 12.53
C GLY A 158 -14.78 10.96 13.94
N ALA A 159 -14.51 9.80 14.53
CA ALA A 159 -13.92 9.68 15.86
C ALA A 159 -12.45 10.15 15.93
N LEU A 160 -11.66 9.92 14.88
CA LEU A 160 -10.27 10.36 14.79
C LEU A 160 -10.18 11.89 14.69
N CYS A 161 -10.95 12.48 13.77
CA CYS A 161 -10.95 13.92 13.54
C CYS A 161 -11.59 14.70 14.68
N SER A 162 -12.62 14.16 15.34
CA SER A 162 -13.31 14.84 16.45
C SER A 162 -12.41 15.11 17.66
N ARG A 163 -11.33 14.33 17.84
CA ARG A 163 -10.32 14.59 18.89
C ARG A 163 -9.71 15.99 18.83
N CYS A 164 -9.67 16.60 17.65
CA CYS A 164 -9.22 17.98 17.48
C CYS A 164 -10.33 18.91 16.97
N HIS A 165 -11.26 18.42 16.13
CA HIS A 165 -12.28 19.24 15.44
C HIS A 165 -13.69 19.16 16.04
N GLY A 166 -13.87 18.48 17.17
CA GLY A 166 -15.18 18.31 17.81
C GLY A 166 -15.19 18.48 19.33
N ALA A 167 -14.06 18.82 19.94
CA ALA A 167 -13.96 18.96 21.39
C ALA A 167 -14.36 20.39 21.83
N GLU A 168 -15.43 20.52 22.62
CA GLU A 168 -15.70 21.75 23.36
C GLU A 168 -14.52 22.04 24.31
N GLY A 169 -13.97 23.25 24.25
CA GLY A 169 -12.74 23.59 24.97
C GLY A 169 -11.45 22.95 24.40
N GLY A 170 -11.52 22.30 23.24
CA GLY A 170 -10.37 21.70 22.56
C GLY A 170 -9.45 22.71 21.87
N LEU A 171 -8.38 22.20 21.25
CA LEU A 171 -7.37 22.97 20.50
C LEU A 171 -7.95 23.82 19.36
N LEU A 172 -9.13 23.45 18.83
CA LEU A 172 -9.82 24.13 17.74
C LEU A 172 -11.32 24.23 18.06
N PRO A 173 -12.02 25.27 17.53
CA PRO A 173 -13.47 25.34 17.64
C PRO A 173 -14.14 24.14 16.95
N PRO A 174 -15.23 23.60 17.52
CA PRO A 174 -15.98 22.50 16.91
C PRO A 174 -16.43 22.83 15.48
N ASN A 175 -16.27 21.87 14.57
CA ASN A 175 -16.67 22.01 13.17
C ASN A 175 -17.39 20.73 12.68
N PRO A 176 -18.70 20.60 12.92
CA PRO A 176 -19.45 19.40 12.56
C PRO A 176 -19.56 19.21 11.03
N GLN A 177 -19.58 20.29 10.24
CA GLN A 177 -19.59 20.20 8.78
C GLN A 177 -18.28 19.60 8.24
N LEU A 178 -17.13 19.92 8.84
CA LEU A 178 -15.85 19.32 8.48
C LEU A 178 -15.86 17.81 8.75
N LEU A 179 -16.34 17.38 9.92
CA LEU A 179 -16.44 15.97 10.28
C LEU A 179 -17.34 15.22 9.29
N LYS A 180 -18.53 15.77 9.01
CA LYS A 180 -19.46 15.20 8.03
C LYS A 180 -18.84 15.10 6.64
N GLY A 181 -18.18 16.17 6.17
CA GLY A 181 -17.51 16.18 4.86
C GLY A 181 -16.40 15.14 4.75
N ALA A 182 -15.63 14.94 5.83
CA ALA A 182 -14.60 13.91 5.89
C ALA A 182 -15.20 12.50 5.79
N GLN A 183 -16.28 12.23 6.54
CA GLN A 183 -17.00 10.95 6.50
C GLN A 183 -17.59 10.67 5.11
N GLU A 184 -18.28 11.64 4.52
CA GLU A 184 -18.86 11.52 3.17
C GLU A 184 -17.80 11.25 2.11
N THR A 185 -16.62 11.85 2.25
CA THR A 185 -15.52 11.61 1.32
C THR A 185 -14.99 10.19 1.40
N LEU A 186 -14.85 9.63 2.62
CA LEU A 186 -14.49 8.23 2.75
C LEU A 186 -15.57 7.27 2.26
N LEU A 187 -16.84 7.59 2.45
CA LEU A 187 -17.93 6.79 1.86
C LEU A 187 -17.85 6.80 0.33
N SER A 188 -17.57 7.96 -0.28
CA SER A 188 -17.38 8.09 -1.73
C SER A 188 -16.16 7.28 -2.23
N LEU A 189 -15.01 7.35 -1.54
CA LEU A 189 -13.84 6.55 -1.87
C LEU A 189 -14.11 5.04 -1.71
N SER A 190 -14.81 4.66 -0.64
CA SER A 190 -15.14 3.26 -0.33
C SER A 190 -16.09 2.66 -1.37
N ARG A 191 -17.16 3.37 -1.75
CA ARG A 191 -18.09 2.88 -2.80
C ARG A 191 -17.38 2.72 -4.15
N ALA A 192 -16.51 3.66 -4.51
CA ALA A 192 -15.72 3.59 -5.73
C ALA A 192 -14.78 2.38 -5.70
N ASN A 193 -14.10 2.15 -4.58
CA ASN A 193 -13.25 0.97 -4.39
C ASN A 193 -14.05 -0.34 -4.53
N GLY A 194 -15.23 -0.42 -3.91
CA GLY A 194 -16.09 -1.60 -3.98
C GLY A 194 -16.53 -1.95 -5.40
N VAL A 195 -16.94 -0.95 -6.20
CA VAL A 195 -17.37 -1.22 -7.58
C VAL A 195 -16.21 -1.65 -8.48
N LEU A 196 -15.00 -1.12 -8.27
CA LEU A 196 -13.83 -1.53 -9.04
C LEU A 196 -13.38 -2.96 -8.68
N ILE A 197 -13.40 -3.34 -7.40
CA ILE A 197 -13.14 -4.74 -6.99
C ILE A 197 -14.15 -5.69 -7.63
N TRP A 198 -15.42 -5.32 -7.68
CA TRP A 198 -16.43 -6.14 -8.35
C TRP A 198 -16.15 -6.26 -9.85
N ALA A 199 -15.83 -5.14 -10.51
CA ALA A 199 -15.43 -5.16 -11.91
C ALA A 199 -14.19 -6.06 -12.15
N ASP A 200 -13.20 -6.05 -11.26
CA ASP A 200 -12.01 -6.90 -11.33
C ASP A 200 -12.39 -8.39 -11.32
N ARG A 201 -13.26 -8.81 -10.40
CA ARG A 201 -13.74 -10.20 -10.32
C ARG A 201 -14.50 -10.65 -11.57
N LEU A 202 -15.28 -9.76 -12.16
CA LEU A 202 -15.99 -10.07 -13.40
C LEU A 202 -15.06 -10.10 -14.60
N LEU A 203 -14.02 -9.27 -14.59
CA LEU A 203 -13.00 -9.28 -15.63
C LEU A 203 -12.21 -10.60 -15.59
N GLU A 204 -11.82 -11.06 -14.40
CA GLU A 204 -11.21 -12.39 -14.20
C GLU A 204 -12.11 -13.50 -14.77
N ALA A 205 -13.39 -13.52 -14.40
CA ALA A 205 -14.35 -14.50 -14.91
C ALA A 205 -14.57 -14.44 -16.44
N ALA A 206 -14.57 -13.24 -17.02
CA ALA A 206 -14.69 -13.05 -18.46
C ALA A 206 -13.44 -13.56 -19.21
N GLN A 207 -12.25 -13.34 -18.65
CA GLN A 207 -10.98 -13.83 -19.19
C GLN A 207 -10.89 -15.35 -19.12
N GLU A 208 -11.34 -15.98 -18.02
CA GLU A 208 -11.43 -17.44 -17.91
C GLU A 208 -12.34 -18.05 -18.98
N LYS A 209 -13.45 -17.37 -19.30
CA LYS A 209 -14.37 -17.72 -20.40
C LYS A 209 -13.85 -17.33 -21.79
N ARG A 210 -12.66 -16.71 -21.89
CA ARG A 210 -12.04 -16.24 -23.14
C ARG A 210 -12.94 -15.27 -23.93
N LEU A 211 -13.70 -14.44 -23.23
CA LEU A 211 -14.53 -13.39 -23.85
C LEU A 211 -13.66 -12.20 -24.27
N ASP A 212 -14.05 -11.50 -25.33
CA ASP A 212 -13.41 -10.22 -25.66
C ASP A 212 -13.79 -9.15 -24.63
N VAL A 213 -12.78 -8.63 -23.94
CA VAL A 213 -12.88 -7.65 -22.86
C VAL A 213 -11.98 -6.43 -23.09
N THR A 214 -11.54 -6.21 -24.32
CA THR A 214 -10.53 -5.17 -24.64
C THR A 214 -10.98 -3.78 -24.18
N GLU A 215 -12.24 -3.42 -24.40
CA GLU A 215 -12.80 -2.13 -23.98
C GLU A 215 -12.96 -2.03 -22.45
N GLU A 216 -13.42 -3.11 -21.81
CA GLU A 216 -13.60 -3.16 -20.36
C GLU A 216 -12.28 -3.03 -19.61
N VAL A 217 -11.19 -3.64 -20.09
CA VAL A 217 -9.85 -3.48 -19.51
C VAL A 217 -9.43 -2.02 -19.55
N ARG A 218 -9.51 -1.37 -20.72
CA ARG A 218 -9.10 0.03 -20.89
C ARG A 218 -9.90 0.98 -20.00
N ASP A 219 -11.22 0.82 -19.98
CA ASP A 219 -12.11 1.69 -19.21
C ASP A 219 -11.95 1.45 -17.70
N LEU A 220 -11.70 0.20 -17.28
CA LEU A 220 -11.45 -0.14 -15.88
C LEU A 220 -10.15 0.49 -15.38
N GLU A 221 -9.09 0.44 -16.19
CA GLU A 221 -7.82 1.10 -15.89
C GLU A 221 -7.98 2.63 -15.74
N ALA A 222 -8.80 3.26 -16.57
CA ALA A 222 -9.10 4.68 -16.43
C ALA A 222 -9.80 5.00 -15.10
N ALA A 223 -10.79 4.18 -14.71
CA ALA A 223 -11.48 4.33 -13.44
C ALA A 223 -10.54 4.07 -12.24
N ARG A 224 -9.62 3.09 -12.34
CA ARG A 224 -8.58 2.82 -11.33
C ARG A 224 -7.65 4.01 -11.15
N ARG A 225 -7.20 4.66 -12.23
CA ARG A 225 -6.36 5.87 -12.16
C ARG A 225 -7.07 7.01 -11.43
N LEU A 226 -8.34 7.29 -11.77
CA LEU A 226 -9.13 8.29 -11.06
C LEU A 226 -9.25 7.99 -9.56
N LEU A 227 -9.53 6.73 -9.20
CA LEU A 227 -9.65 6.36 -7.79
C LEU A 227 -8.29 6.46 -7.07
N ALA A 228 -7.19 6.02 -7.70
CA ALA A 228 -5.86 6.13 -7.13
C ALA A 228 -5.50 7.60 -6.84
N GLU A 229 -5.81 8.49 -7.79
CA GLU A 229 -5.66 9.93 -7.62
C GLU A 229 -6.49 10.49 -6.47
N ALA A 230 -7.78 10.14 -6.40
CA ALA A 230 -8.65 10.58 -5.32
C ALA A 230 -8.12 10.12 -3.94
N LYS A 231 -7.60 8.88 -3.86
CA LYS A 231 -7.06 8.31 -2.62
C LYS A 231 -5.83 9.06 -2.12
N TRP A 232 -4.90 9.48 -2.98
CA TRP A 232 -3.75 10.25 -2.51
C TRP A 232 -4.10 11.73 -2.27
N GLU A 233 -4.95 12.35 -3.10
CA GLU A 233 -5.39 13.75 -2.91
C GLU A 233 -6.17 13.99 -1.62
N TRP A 234 -6.83 12.96 -1.09
CA TRP A 234 -7.46 12.96 0.24
C TRP A 234 -6.56 13.58 1.32
N HIS A 235 -5.24 13.38 1.24
CA HIS A 235 -4.29 13.86 2.23
C HIS A 235 -4.03 15.38 2.17
N ALA A 236 -4.55 16.07 1.15
CA ALA A 236 -4.63 17.53 1.16
C ALA A 236 -5.80 18.06 2.03
N PHE A 237 -6.69 17.17 2.50
CA PHE A 237 -7.89 17.47 3.29
C PHE A 237 -8.83 18.47 2.61
N ARG A 238 -8.93 18.38 1.27
CA ARG A 238 -9.89 19.13 0.44
C ARG A 238 -10.97 18.18 -0.07
N PHE A 239 -12.14 18.21 0.58
CA PHE A 239 -13.14 17.16 0.44
C PHE A 239 -13.88 17.16 -0.91
N GLU A 240 -14.29 18.33 -1.41
CA GLU A 240 -15.10 18.40 -2.64
C GLU A 240 -14.37 17.85 -3.88
N PRO A 241 -13.12 18.25 -4.19
CA PRO A 241 -12.43 17.75 -5.38
C PRO A 241 -12.19 16.23 -5.33
N VAL A 242 -11.89 15.71 -4.13
CA VAL A 242 -11.67 14.29 -3.90
C VAL A 242 -12.96 13.50 -4.11
N ARG A 243 -14.09 13.98 -3.56
CA ARG A 243 -15.41 13.36 -3.77
C ARG A 243 -15.80 13.37 -5.24
N ALA A 244 -15.67 14.51 -5.93
CA ALA A 244 -15.99 14.61 -7.34
C ALA A 244 -15.18 13.61 -8.19
N LYS A 245 -13.90 13.40 -7.85
CA LYS A 245 -13.05 12.42 -8.54
C LYS A 245 -13.44 10.97 -8.22
N ALA A 246 -13.67 10.65 -6.95
CA ALA A 246 -14.13 9.33 -6.53
C ALA A 246 -15.51 8.97 -7.11
N ASP A 247 -16.41 9.93 -7.22
CA ASP A 247 -17.74 9.79 -7.82
C ASP A 247 -17.65 9.49 -9.32
N ARG A 248 -16.72 10.14 -10.04
CA ARG A 248 -16.43 9.81 -11.45
C ARG A 248 -15.87 8.41 -11.60
N ALA A 249 -14.93 8.01 -10.74
CA ALA A 249 -14.38 6.65 -10.74
C ALA A 249 -15.48 5.60 -10.47
N PHE A 250 -16.38 5.87 -9.52
CA PHE A 250 -17.55 5.03 -9.25
C PHE A 250 -18.47 4.92 -10.47
N ALA A 251 -18.84 6.05 -11.08
CA ALA A 251 -19.72 6.05 -12.25
C ALA A 251 -19.12 5.28 -13.45
N GLN A 252 -17.82 5.43 -13.70
CA GLN A 252 -17.11 4.69 -14.75
C GLN A 252 -17.01 3.20 -14.41
N GLY A 253 -16.62 2.86 -13.18
CA GLY A 253 -16.52 1.49 -12.69
C GLY A 253 -17.85 0.74 -12.77
N THR A 254 -18.97 1.39 -12.41
CA THR A 254 -20.32 0.82 -12.53
C THR A 254 -20.65 0.46 -13.98
N LYS A 255 -20.36 1.34 -14.95
CA LYS A 255 -20.58 1.05 -16.37
C LYS A 255 -19.78 -0.16 -16.84
N VAL A 256 -18.50 -0.25 -16.46
CA VAL A 256 -17.64 -1.39 -16.80
C VAL A 256 -18.19 -2.67 -16.18
N LYS A 257 -18.48 -2.65 -14.88
CA LYS A 257 -19.07 -3.77 -14.15
C LYS A 257 -20.36 -4.25 -14.82
N ASP A 258 -21.27 -3.35 -15.20
CA ASP A 258 -22.54 -3.72 -15.82
C ASP A 258 -22.36 -4.38 -17.19
N ARG A 259 -21.39 -3.92 -18.00
CA ARG A 259 -21.04 -4.58 -19.27
C ARG A 259 -20.43 -5.95 -19.04
N LEU A 260 -19.49 -6.08 -18.10
CA LEU A 260 -18.88 -7.36 -17.75
C LEU A 260 -19.92 -8.35 -17.23
N MET A 261 -20.84 -7.93 -16.35
CA MET A 261 -21.94 -8.79 -15.88
C MET A 261 -22.74 -9.37 -17.03
N GLN A 262 -23.11 -8.55 -18.03
CA GLN A 262 -23.88 -9.00 -19.19
C GLN A 262 -23.08 -9.98 -20.07
N LYS A 263 -21.77 -9.76 -20.22
CA LYS A 263 -20.89 -10.67 -20.97
C LYS A 263 -20.72 -12.01 -20.25
N VAL A 264 -20.51 -12.00 -18.93
CA VAL A 264 -20.21 -13.20 -18.13
C VAL A 264 -21.47 -14.03 -17.86
N TYR A 265 -22.60 -13.38 -17.58
CA TYR A 265 -23.87 -13.99 -17.20
C TYR A 265 -25.02 -13.46 -18.07
N PRO A 266 -25.13 -13.91 -19.33
CA PRO A 266 -26.21 -13.50 -20.21
C PRO A 266 -27.56 -14.05 -19.70
N GLY A 267 -28.50 -13.16 -19.39
CA GLY A 267 -29.84 -13.50 -18.91
C GLY A 267 -30.70 -12.25 -18.62
N PRO A 268 -32.01 -12.39 -18.39
CA PRO A 268 -32.88 -11.27 -18.04
C PRO A 268 -32.39 -10.58 -16.77
N ARG A 269 -32.26 -9.26 -16.77
CA ARG A 269 -32.04 -8.51 -15.53
C ARG A 269 -33.36 -8.55 -14.73
N LEU A 270 -33.30 -9.04 -13.49
CA LEU A 270 -34.38 -8.92 -12.51
C LEU A 270 -34.58 -7.45 -12.11
#